data_AF-A0A0E3MA75-F1
#
_entry.id   AF-A0A0E3MA75-F1
#
_cell.length_a   1.000
_cell.length_b   1.000
_cell.length_c   1.000
_cell.angle_alpha   90.00
_cell.angle_beta   90.00
_cell.angle_gamma   90.00
#
_symmetry.space_group_name_H-M   'P 1'
#
loop_
_entity.id
_entity.type
_entity.pdbx_description
1 polymer ?
#
loop_
_entity_poly.entity_id
_entity_poly.type
_entity_poly.pdbx_seq_one_letter_code
_entity_poly.pdbx_strand_id
1 'polypeptide(L)' 'MFTERKTLNLYTSTESYNNSNPDIVISDVSIEVQREGFLVIKDLNGYTHIINVNKFVAIVY' A
#
# COMPACT_ATOMS: atom_id res chain seq x y z
N MET A 1 -17.95 10.75 -7.08
CA MET A 1 -17.64 9.64 -6.16
C MET A 1 -16.27 9.97 -5.58
N PHE A 2 -16.18 10.34 -4.30
CA PHE A 2 -14.88 10.64 -3.69
C PHE A 2 -14.22 9.32 -3.31
N THR A 3 -13.13 8.97 -3.97
CA THR A 3 -12.33 7.81 -3.59
C THR A 3 -11.66 8.14 -2.24
N GLU A 4 -11.94 7.34 -1.22
CA GLU A 4 -11.35 7.49 0.11
C GLU A 4 -9.82 7.51 0.00
N ARG A 5 -9.20 8.51 0.62
CA ARG A 5 -7.74 8.66 0.64
C ARG A 5 -7.18 7.98 1.87
N LYS A 6 -6.14 7.18 1.68
CA LYS A 6 -5.55 6.34 2.74
C LYS A 6 -4.03 6.50 2.79
N THR A 7 -3.47 6.10 3.92
CA THR A 7 -2.02 5.90 4.06
C THR A 7 -1.75 4.40 4.02
N LEU A 8 -0.92 3.97 3.08
CA LEU A 8 -0.46 2.60 2.96
C LEU A 8 0.85 2.43 3.73
N ASN A 9 0.84 1.52 4.69
CA ASN A 9 2.01 1.06 5.41
C ASN A 9 2.41 -0.32 4.90
N LEU A 10 3.58 -0.44 4.27
CA LEU A 10 4.07 -1.68 3.68
C LEU A 10 5.20 -2.26 4.54
N TYR A 11 5.09 -3.55 4.82
CA TYR A 11 6.02 -4.31 5.67
C TYR A 11 6.60 -5.47 4.87
N THR A 12 7.91 -5.47 4.70
CA THR A 12 8.70 -6.50 4.00
C THR A 12 9.17 -7.62 4.93
N SER A 13 9.10 -7.40 6.25
CA SER A 13 9.49 -8.38 7.26
C SER A 13 8.45 -8.50 8.38
N THR A 14 8.41 -9.67 9.04
CA THR A 14 7.57 -9.90 10.21
C THR A 14 8.00 -9.04 11.40
N GLU A 15 9.30 -8.73 11.52
CA GLU A 15 9.82 -7.84 12.55
C GLU A 15 9.28 -6.41 12.39
N SER A 16 9.37 -5.85 11.19
CA SER A 16 8.82 -4.53 10.85
C SER A 16 7.33 -4.46 11.19
N TYR A 17 6.58 -5.51 10.85
CA TYR A 17 5.15 -5.61 11.14
C TYR A 17 4.85 -5.65 12.64
N ASN A 18 5.50 -6.55 13.38
CA ASN A 18 5.27 -6.73 14.82
C ASN A 18 5.65 -5.48 15.64
N ASN A 19 6.65 -4.73 15.18
CA ASN A 19 7.09 -3.49 15.83
C ASN A 19 6.34 -2.25 15.34
N SER A 20 5.33 -2.40 14.47
CA SER A 20 4.58 -1.28 13.86
C SER A 20 5.48 -0.25 13.17
N ASN A 21 6.62 -0.68 12.62
CA ASN A 21 7.60 0.16 11.94
C ASN A 21 7.60 -0.15 10.43
N PRO A 22 6.76 0.52 9.62
CA PRO A 22 6.66 0.23 8.19
C PRO A 22 7.95 0.54 7.44
N ASP A 23 8.30 -0.31 6.48
CA ASP A 23 9.49 -0.12 5.66
C ASP A 23 9.25 0.93 4.55
N ILE A 24 8.00 1.02 4.07
CA ILE A 24 7.56 2.01 3.08
C ILE A 24 6.21 2.57 3.53
N VAL A 25 6.09 3.90 3.48
CA VAL A 25 4.83 4.62 3.74
C VAL A 25 4.44 5.41 2.49
N ILE A 26 3.21 5.21 2.01
CA ILE A 26 2.66 5.95 0.88
C ILE A 26 1.37 6.64 1.34
N SER A 27 1.44 7.96 1.49
CA SER A 27 0.31 8.77 1.95
C SER A 27 -0.61 9.20 0.80
N ASP A 28 -1.86 9.48 1.15
CA ASP A 28 -2.85 10.14 0.28
C ASP A 28 -3.15 9.41 -1.04
N VAL A 29 -3.24 8.09 -0.95
CA VAL A 29 -3.52 7.22 -2.11
C VAL A 29 -5.00 6.85 -2.18
N SER A 30 -5.51 6.63 -3.39
CA SER A 30 -6.75 5.87 -3.58
C SER A 30 -6.43 4.45 -4.01
N ILE A 31 -7.18 3.47 -3.49
CA ILE A 31 -7.08 2.07 -3.91
C ILE A 31 -8.07 1.87 -5.05
N GLU A 32 -7.55 1.51 -6.22
CA GLU A 32 -8.35 1.34 -7.43
C GLU A 32 -8.72 -0.13 -7.64
N VAL A 33 -7.76 -1.04 -7.44
CA VAL A 33 -7.94 -2.48 -7.64
C VAL A 33 -7.10 -3.28 -6.63
N GLN A 34 -7.72 -4.31 -6.04
CA GLN A 34 -7.04 -5.33 -5.26
C GLN A 34 -7.33 -6.70 -5.90
N ARG A 35 -6.28 -7.40 -6.32
CA ARG A 35 -6.35 -8.75 -6.92
C ARG A 35 -5.23 -9.63 -6.37
N GLU A 36 -5.33 -10.93 -6.62
CA GLU A 36 -4.24 -11.85 -6.25
C GLU A 36 -2.91 -11.39 -6.87
N GLY A 37 -1.91 -11.19 -6.01
CA GLY A 37 -0.55 -10.84 -6.40
C GLY A 37 -0.25 -9.35 -6.61
N PHE A 38 -1.26 -8.46 -6.70
CA PHE A 38 -0.99 -7.03 -6.87
C PHE A 38 -2.07 -6.08 -6.32
N LEU A 39 -1.61 -4.88 -5.96
CA LEU A 39 -2.42 -3.74 -5.54
C LEU A 39 -2.20 -2.58 -6.52
N VAL A 40 -3.28 -1.99 -7.04
CA VAL A 40 -3.22 -0.80 -7.89
C VAL A 40 -3.71 0.41 -7.09
N ILE A 41 -2.86 1.41 -6.98
CA ILE A 41 -3.16 2.65 -6.25
C ILE A 41 -2.93 3.86 -7.15
N LYS A 42 -3.57 4.98 -6.80
CA LYS A 42 -3.32 6.27 -7.43
C LYS A 42 -2.90 7.30 -6.39
N ASP A 43 -1.77 7.95 -6.60
CA ASP A 43 -1.26 8.95 -5.67
C ASP A 43 -1.89 10.35 -5.89
N LEU A 44 -1.45 11.34 -5.12
CA LEU A 44 -1.88 12.74 -5.25
C LEU A 44 -1.42 13.41 -6.55
N ASN A 45 -0.31 12.96 -7.11
CA ASN A 45 0.24 13.50 -8.36
C ASN A 45 -0.47 12.90 -9.59
N GLY A 46 -1.39 11.96 -9.37
CA GLY A 46 -2.14 11.28 -10.42
C GLY A 46 -1.41 10.09 -11.04
N TYR A 47 -0.27 9.69 -10.50
CA TYR A 47 0.45 8.49 -10.97
C TYR A 47 -0.25 7.22 -10.50
N THR A 48 -0.30 6.24 -11.39
CA THR A 48 -0.77 4.89 -11.09
C THR A 48 0.43 4.03 -10.69
N HIS A 49 0.37 3.43 -9.52
CA HIS A 49 1.36 2.48 -9.04
C HIS A 49 0.78 1.08 -9.05
N ILE A 50 1.58 0.12 -9.52
CA ILE A 50 1.24 -1.31 -9.50
C ILE A 50 2.23 -2.00 -8.55
N ILE A 51 1.73 -2.39 -7.39
CA ILE A 51 2.55 -2.95 -6.30
C ILE A 51 2.38 -4.46 -6.30
N ASN A 52 3.47 -5.21 -6.47
CA ASN A 52 3.48 -6.66 -6.30
C ASN A 52 3.43 -6.99 -4.80
N VAL A 53 2.32 -7.56 -4.34
CA VAL A 53 2.09 -7.83 -2.90
C VAL A 53 2.88 -9.04 -2.38
N ASN A 54 3.36 -9.91 -3.27
CA ASN A 54 4.11 -11.12 -2.90
C ASN A 54 5.51 -10.81 -2.30
N LYS A 55 5.97 -9.55 -2.41
CA LYS A 55 7.22 -9.09 -1.83
C LYS A 55 7.06 -8.55 -0.40
N PHE A 56 5.83 -8.49 0.11
CA PHE A 56 5.51 -7.91 1.40
C PHE A 56 4.89 -8.97 2.32
N VAL A 57 5.24 -8.90 3.60
CA VAL A 57 4.57 -9.66 4.66
C VAL A 57 3.18 -9.08 4.91
N ALA A 58 3.05 -7.74 4.91
CA ALA A 58 1.79 -7.07 5.13
C ALA A 58 1.72 -5.71 4.40
N ILE A 59 0.51 -5.31 4.03
CA ILE A 59 0.17 -3.96 3.57
C ILE A 59 -1.08 -3.54 4.35
N VAL A 60 -1.04 -2.41 5.04
CA VAL A 60 -2.10 -1.95 5.97
C VAL A 60 -2.58 -0.55 5.57
N TYR A 61 -3.91 -0.33 5.55
CA TYR A 61 -4.59 0.92 5.18
C TYR A 61 -6.03 0.98 5.71
#